data_AF-A0A1Y1M4A7-F1
#
_entry.id   AF-A0A1Y1M4A7-F1
#
_cell.length_a   1.000
_cell.length_b   1.000
_cell.length_c   1.000
_cell.angle_alpha   90.00
_cell.angle_beta   90.00
_cell.angle_gamma   90.00
#
_symmetry.space_group_name_H-M   'P 1'
#
loop_
_entity.id
_entity.type
_entity.pdbx_description
1 polymer ?
#
loop_
_entity_poly.entity_id
_entity_poly.type
_entity_poly.pdbx_seq_one_letter_code
_entity_poly.pdbx_strand_id
1 'polypeptide(L)'
;MANQQGPVECIFNLAVVLSDAILENQSLETFEVSFRPKALATKFLDQVSRIMCPELRQFVVFSSMACGRGNVGQTNYGMSNSIMERICEKRKSDGYPGLAIQWGAIGEVGLLTKMQGLTANSEVRGTLPQRMSSCLGALEKFLTQDEPVVASMVVAEENEGGKKSENIVNTVMRIMGIADLKAVGMHRSFSQLGIDSIMTVEMKQTLEREFNCNISTKDLRRMTFARLQEMEHEWLGVEQPSSEISRRIAELYFYMPNIADNLAEYSQIIRLKTLVSETDIAPLAILLPGINGTGTLLEPLAAFLRCHAYCPQYDDSTSSIEELSQQILFQCLSLLPKQAPFTVVAHSFGCVVALHLVSLLESKGYEGQLVLIDGSPSVFKKQLSAKIPNVEDERFLQSYVLTGLARFWIPEDSLMGVAETLLDCANLEERVGRLLKFAPNEAKDRYRKILASTYGRIKSCLQFEPSFKIRSSVTLCKPTQSVSREDYEIGKLCEGPILTKTFDGTHFTVLKNRELIETINELINLT
;
A
#
# COMPACT_ATOMS: atom_id res chain seq x y z
N MET A 1 13.01 38.23 42.78
CA MET A 1 14.23 37.46 42.46
C MET A 1 14.73 37.72 41.04
N ALA A 2 13.94 37.50 39.97
CA ALA A 2 14.44 37.73 38.59
C ALA A 2 14.93 39.17 38.32
N ASN A 3 14.12 40.19 38.64
CA ASN A 3 14.53 41.61 38.50
C ASN A 3 15.73 42.03 39.37
N GLN A 4 16.17 41.20 40.32
CA GLN A 4 17.39 41.46 41.08
C GLN A 4 18.64 41.01 40.31
N GLN A 5 18.49 40.14 39.30
CA GLN A 5 19.57 39.67 38.43
C GLN A 5 19.66 40.48 37.12
N GLY A 6 18.55 41.08 36.68
CA GLY A 6 18.46 41.93 35.50
C GLY A 6 17.00 42.10 35.04
N PRO A 7 16.73 43.00 34.07
CA PRO A 7 15.37 43.16 33.54
C PRO A 7 14.88 41.89 32.86
N VAL A 8 13.61 41.54 33.08
CA VAL A 8 12.97 40.39 32.42
C VAL A 8 12.52 40.81 31.03
N GLU A 9 13.33 40.48 30.01
CA GLU A 9 13.02 40.79 28.62
C GLU A 9 12.08 39.78 27.96
N CYS A 10 12.06 38.53 28.43
CA CYS A 10 11.29 37.45 27.79
C CYS A 10 10.59 36.55 28.81
N ILE A 11 9.35 36.16 28.50
CA ILE A 11 8.59 35.14 29.24
C ILE A 11 8.14 34.08 28.25
N PHE A 12 8.44 32.81 28.56
CA PHE A 12 8.01 31.65 27.76
C PHE A 12 7.18 30.69 28.64
N ASN A 13 5.91 30.47 28.29
CA ASN A 13 5.12 29.37 28.85
C ASN A 13 5.10 28.19 27.88
N LEU A 14 5.93 27.19 28.17
CA LEU A 14 6.12 26.00 27.34
C LEU A 14 5.45 24.74 27.93
N ALA A 15 4.67 24.91 29.01
CA ALA A 15 4.19 23.79 29.78
C ALA A 15 3.19 22.93 28.99
N VAL A 16 3.30 21.61 29.15
CA VAL A 16 2.41 20.65 28.53
C VAL A 16 2.10 19.51 29.50
N VAL A 17 0.82 19.32 29.78
CA VAL A 17 0.30 18.18 30.54
C VAL A 17 -1.00 17.77 29.89
N LEU A 18 -1.13 16.47 29.59
CA LEU A 18 -2.32 15.90 28.96
C LEU A 18 -3.12 15.11 29.99
N SER A 19 -4.44 15.17 29.85
CA SER A 19 -5.38 14.36 30.62
C SER A 19 -6.60 14.13 29.72
N ASP A 20 -6.34 13.40 28.64
CA ASP A 20 -7.28 13.21 27.55
C ASP A 20 -8.40 12.28 28.01
N ALA A 21 -9.64 12.69 27.76
CA ALA A 21 -10.85 11.89 27.95
C ALA A 21 -11.98 12.51 27.13
N ILE A 22 -12.88 11.67 26.61
CA ILE A 22 -14.12 12.16 26.01
C ILE A 22 -14.87 13.04 27.04
N LEU A 23 -15.60 14.05 26.56
CA LEU A 23 -16.18 15.07 27.42
C LEU A 23 -17.06 14.48 28.54
N GLU A 24 -17.84 13.44 28.24
CA GLU A 24 -18.69 12.72 29.21
C GLU A 24 -17.91 12.08 30.36
N ASN A 25 -16.64 11.75 30.14
CA ASN A 25 -15.76 11.10 31.12
C ASN A 25 -14.75 12.09 31.74
N GLN A 26 -14.84 13.39 31.43
CA GLN A 26 -14.01 14.40 32.09
C GLN A 26 -14.58 14.70 33.49
N SER A 27 -13.70 14.78 34.49
CA SER A 27 -14.01 15.34 35.80
C SER A 27 -13.42 16.74 35.93
N LEU A 28 -13.80 17.46 36.99
CA LEU A 28 -13.20 18.76 37.29
C LEU A 28 -11.69 18.63 37.48
N GLU A 29 -11.24 17.58 38.18
CA GLU A 29 -9.83 17.30 38.43
C GLU A 29 -9.07 17.05 37.12
N THR A 30 -9.57 16.18 36.22
CA THR A 30 -8.91 15.89 34.94
C THR A 30 -8.91 17.09 33.99
N PHE A 31 -9.93 17.95 34.09
CA PHE A 31 -9.96 19.20 33.35
C PHE A 31 -8.87 20.17 33.85
N GLU A 32 -8.72 20.30 35.16
CA GLU A 32 -7.74 21.19 35.79
C GLU A 32 -6.28 20.80 35.52
N VAL A 33 -5.98 19.51 35.33
CA VAL A 33 -4.61 19.01 35.08
C VAL A 33 -3.92 19.77 33.94
N SER A 34 -4.62 19.95 32.82
CA SER A 34 -4.12 20.70 31.66
C SER A 34 -4.31 22.21 31.82
N PHE A 35 -5.42 22.60 32.43
CA PHE A 35 -5.84 23.99 32.54
C PHE A 35 -4.92 24.84 33.44
N ARG A 36 -4.44 24.27 34.55
CA ARG A 36 -3.55 24.95 35.52
C ARG A 36 -2.24 25.44 34.88
N PRO A 37 -1.39 24.58 34.27
CA PRO A 37 -0.11 25.01 33.72
C PRO A 37 -0.23 25.84 32.44
N LYS A 38 -1.38 25.81 31.76
CA LYS A 38 -1.61 26.54 30.51
C LYS A 38 -2.43 27.81 30.72
N ALA A 39 -3.75 27.69 30.85
CA ALA A 39 -4.65 28.84 30.92
C ALA A 39 -4.41 29.67 32.19
N LEU A 40 -4.44 29.05 33.38
CA LEU A 40 -4.30 29.79 34.63
C LEU A 40 -2.91 30.39 34.79
N ALA A 41 -1.86 29.62 34.53
CA ALA A 41 -0.49 30.13 34.57
C ALA A 41 -0.30 31.30 33.61
N THR A 42 -0.79 31.21 32.36
CA THR A 42 -0.68 32.30 31.38
C THR A 42 -1.44 33.54 31.82
N LYS A 43 -2.64 33.38 32.40
CA LYS A 43 -3.41 34.50 32.97
C LYS A 43 -2.63 35.21 34.08
N PHE A 44 -2.03 34.47 35.01
CA PHE A 44 -1.23 35.07 36.07
C PHE A 44 0.05 35.71 35.54
N LEU A 45 0.74 35.08 34.58
CA LEU A 45 1.91 35.66 33.92
C LEU A 45 1.55 36.96 33.20
N ASP A 46 0.41 37.03 32.51
CA ASP A 46 -0.09 38.24 31.87
C ASP A 46 -0.28 39.37 32.89
N GLN A 47 -1.03 39.12 33.96
CA GLN A 47 -1.32 40.10 35.01
C GLN A 47 -0.04 40.61 35.70
N VAL A 48 0.85 39.70 36.09
CA VAL A 48 2.08 40.05 36.82
C VAL A 48 3.08 40.76 35.92
N SER A 49 3.25 40.30 34.67
CA SER A 49 4.23 40.89 33.75
C SER A 49 3.92 42.35 33.38
N ARG A 50 2.63 42.72 33.28
CA ARG A 50 2.22 44.10 33.00
C ARG A 50 2.64 45.08 34.09
N ILE A 51 2.80 44.62 35.33
CA ILE A 51 3.17 45.45 36.48
C ILE A 51 4.68 45.36 36.75
N MET A 52 5.25 44.15 36.66
CA MET A 52 6.59 43.86 37.15
C MET A 52 7.67 43.79 36.05
N CYS A 53 7.29 43.74 34.78
CA CYS A 53 8.22 43.58 33.66
C CYS A 53 7.99 44.66 32.58
N PRO A 54 8.27 45.95 32.88
CA PRO A 54 8.02 47.06 31.94
C PRO A 54 8.89 46.98 30.67
N GLU A 55 10.03 46.30 30.71
CA GLU A 55 10.95 46.12 29.58
C GLU A 55 10.74 44.81 28.83
N LEU A 56 9.59 44.15 29.03
CA LEU A 56 9.29 42.89 28.37
C LEU A 56 9.19 43.10 26.85
N ARG A 57 10.02 42.37 26.10
CA ARG A 57 10.05 42.35 24.64
C ARG A 57 9.30 41.17 24.05
N GLN A 58 9.29 40.03 24.74
CA GLN A 58 8.68 38.80 24.25
C GLN A 58 7.82 38.14 25.33
N PHE A 59 6.57 37.82 24.97
CA PHE A 59 5.68 37.00 25.78
C PHE A 59 5.17 35.87 24.89
N VAL A 60 5.74 34.69 25.03
CA VAL A 60 5.55 33.58 24.10
C VAL A 60 4.91 32.40 24.82
N VAL A 61 3.85 31.84 24.27
CA VAL A 61 3.17 30.66 24.81
C VAL A 61 3.09 29.57 23.75
N PHE A 62 3.41 28.33 24.13
CA PHE A 62 3.27 27.18 23.23
C PHE A 62 1.86 26.64 23.33
N SER A 63 1.05 27.03 22.34
CA SER A 63 -0.29 26.51 22.08
C SER A 63 -0.23 25.19 21.30
N SER A 64 -1.38 24.70 20.85
CA SER A 64 -1.54 23.45 20.12
C SER A 64 -2.47 23.61 18.94
N MET A 65 -2.22 22.88 17.86
CA MET A 65 -3.18 22.72 16.76
C MET A 65 -4.55 22.18 17.21
N ALA A 66 -4.62 21.53 18.38
CA ALA A 66 -5.86 21.05 18.98
C ALA A 66 -6.89 22.16 19.27
N CYS A 67 -6.48 23.44 19.34
CA CYS A 67 -7.38 24.58 19.57
C CYS A 67 -8.30 24.87 18.38
N GLY A 68 -7.70 24.94 17.19
CA GLY A 68 -8.41 25.29 15.96
C GLY A 68 -9.02 24.07 15.27
N ARG A 69 -8.27 22.97 15.19
CA ARG A 69 -8.69 21.76 14.47
C ARG A 69 -9.53 20.81 15.32
N GLY A 70 -9.41 20.89 16.65
CA GLY A 70 -9.95 19.92 17.57
C GLY A 70 -9.16 18.60 17.58
N ASN A 71 -9.22 17.87 18.69
CA ASN A 71 -8.66 16.53 18.84
C ASN A 71 -9.57 15.69 19.75
N VAL A 72 -9.72 14.40 19.44
CA VAL A 72 -10.56 13.49 20.24
C VAL A 72 -10.03 13.43 21.68
N GLY A 73 -10.93 13.63 22.63
CA GLY A 73 -10.62 13.59 24.06
C GLY A 73 -9.86 14.79 24.62
N GLN A 74 -9.55 15.80 23.80
CA GLN A 74 -8.70 16.94 24.18
C GLN A 74 -9.48 18.23 24.45
N THR A 75 -10.73 18.17 24.89
CA THR A 75 -11.53 19.38 25.16
C THR A 75 -10.88 20.29 26.20
N ASN A 76 -10.38 19.73 27.32
CA ASN A 76 -9.65 20.47 28.36
C ASN A 76 -8.36 21.10 27.82
N TYR A 77 -7.60 20.36 27.00
CA TYR A 77 -6.36 20.80 26.40
C TYR A 77 -6.58 21.87 25.32
N GLY A 78 -7.52 21.66 24.40
CA GLY A 78 -7.90 22.65 23.38
C GLY A 78 -8.40 23.95 24.01
N MET A 79 -9.30 23.87 24.99
CA MET A 79 -9.81 25.07 25.69
C MET A 79 -8.69 25.82 26.42
N SER A 80 -7.84 25.11 27.17
CA SER A 80 -6.78 25.77 27.94
C SER A 80 -5.77 26.48 27.05
N ASN A 81 -5.40 25.89 25.91
CA ASN A 81 -4.52 26.51 24.94
C ASN A 81 -5.21 27.67 24.19
N SER A 82 -6.49 27.53 23.82
CA SER A 82 -7.27 28.62 23.20
C SER A 82 -7.37 29.86 24.10
N ILE A 83 -7.51 29.68 25.42
CA ILE A 83 -7.45 30.80 26.37
C ILE A 83 -6.10 31.51 26.31
N MET A 84 -4.98 30.79 26.18
CA MET A 84 -3.67 31.43 26.04
C MET A 84 -3.57 32.26 24.76
N GLU A 85 -4.14 31.77 23.66
CA GLU A 85 -4.21 32.50 22.39
C GLU A 85 -5.01 33.81 22.55
N ARG A 86 -6.20 33.74 23.17
CA ARG A 86 -7.02 34.94 23.43
C ARG A 86 -6.30 35.94 24.36
N ILE A 87 -5.51 35.46 25.32
CA ILE A 87 -4.67 36.33 26.16
C ILE A 87 -3.60 37.02 25.30
N CYS A 88 -2.93 36.31 24.39
CA CYS A 88 -1.89 36.90 23.54
C CYS A 88 -2.46 37.94 22.57
N GLU A 89 -3.63 37.67 21.98
CA GLU A 89 -4.36 38.65 21.16
C GLU A 89 -4.74 39.88 21.97
N LYS A 90 -5.28 39.69 23.18
CA LYS A 90 -5.64 40.81 24.06
C LYS A 90 -4.41 41.63 24.43
N ARG A 91 -3.29 40.99 24.76
CA ARG A 91 -2.00 41.65 25.03
C ARG A 91 -1.56 42.52 23.85
N LYS A 92 -1.57 41.96 22.63
CA LYS A 92 -1.24 42.71 21.41
C LYS A 92 -2.18 43.89 21.19
N SER A 93 -3.50 43.70 21.38
CA SER A 93 -4.47 44.81 21.27
C SER A 93 -4.28 45.92 22.31
N ASP A 94 -3.71 45.58 23.48
CA ASP A 94 -3.40 46.51 24.56
C ASP A 94 -2.00 47.15 24.41
N GLY A 95 -1.27 46.83 23.33
CA GLY A 95 0.10 47.33 23.09
C GLY A 95 1.21 46.58 23.83
N TYR A 96 0.93 45.41 24.40
CA TYR A 96 1.92 44.55 25.04
C TYR A 96 2.38 43.42 24.10
N PRO A 97 3.62 42.90 24.24
CA PRO A 97 4.06 41.75 23.47
C PRO A 97 3.21 40.52 23.82
N GLY A 98 2.88 39.71 22.82
CA GLY A 98 2.10 38.49 22.95
C GLY A 98 2.20 37.66 21.67
N LEU A 99 2.59 36.39 21.81
CA LEU A 99 2.72 35.43 20.73
C LEU A 99 2.30 34.03 21.22
N ALA A 100 1.30 33.45 20.59
CA ALA A 100 0.91 32.07 20.78
C ALA A 100 1.28 31.24 19.54
N ILE A 101 2.02 30.15 19.74
CA ILE A 101 2.44 29.27 18.65
C ILE A 101 1.69 27.94 18.76
N GLN A 102 0.84 27.64 17.77
CA GLN A 102 0.16 26.37 17.64
C GLN A 102 1.09 25.34 17.02
N TRP A 103 1.60 24.44 17.86
CA TRP A 103 2.45 23.34 17.40
C TRP A 103 1.62 22.12 16.99
N GLY A 104 2.03 21.49 15.88
CA GLY A 104 1.65 20.12 15.52
C GLY A 104 2.42 19.07 16.33
N ALA A 105 2.38 17.82 15.86
CA ALA A 105 3.20 16.73 16.41
C ALA A 105 4.70 17.05 16.29
N ILE A 106 5.50 16.81 17.35
CA ILE A 106 6.97 16.98 17.38
C ILE A 106 7.65 15.62 17.62
N GLY A 107 8.48 15.16 16.68
CA GLY A 107 8.89 13.74 16.59
C GLY A 107 10.14 13.29 17.34
N GLU A 108 10.96 14.21 17.86
CA GLU A 108 12.30 13.88 18.39
C GLU A 108 12.42 14.06 19.92
N VAL A 109 11.48 14.76 20.54
CA VAL A 109 11.46 15.04 21.99
C VAL A 109 10.02 15.20 22.49
N GLY A 110 9.83 15.16 23.82
CA GLY A 110 8.57 15.53 24.45
C GLY A 110 7.55 14.38 24.52
N LEU A 111 6.27 14.70 24.22
CA LEU A 111 5.14 13.80 24.45
C LEU A 111 5.16 12.57 23.55
N LEU A 112 5.54 12.72 22.27
CA LEU A 112 5.47 11.63 21.29
C LEU A 112 6.57 10.58 21.50
N THR A 113 7.76 10.98 21.92
CA THR A 113 8.83 10.04 22.28
C THR A 113 8.51 9.15 23.49
N LYS A 114 7.51 9.53 24.30
CA LYS A 114 7.04 8.73 25.44
C LYS A 114 5.89 7.77 25.07
N MET A 115 5.34 7.88 23.86
CA MET A 115 4.30 6.99 23.35
C MET A 115 4.96 5.82 22.61
N GLN A 116 4.70 4.58 23.07
CA GLN A 116 5.27 3.38 22.45
C GLN A 116 4.70 3.17 21.04
N GLY A 117 5.55 2.83 20.07
CA GLY A 117 5.14 2.38 18.73
C GLY A 117 5.03 3.46 17.64
N LEU A 118 5.28 4.75 17.94
CA LEU A 118 5.32 5.82 16.94
C LEU A 118 6.76 6.02 16.42
N THR A 119 6.92 6.01 15.10
CA THR A 119 8.17 6.34 14.40
C THR A 119 8.14 7.78 13.89
N ALA A 120 9.29 8.33 13.47
CA ALA A 120 9.36 9.69 12.90
C ALA A 120 8.46 9.92 11.66
N ASN A 121 8.01 8.85 11.02
CA ASN A 121 7.14 8.88 9.83
C ASN A 121 5.71 8.38 10.13
N SER A 122 5.38 8.11 11.40
CA SER A 122 4.04 7.70 11.79
C SER A 122 3.13 8.91 11.79
N GLU A 123 2.10 8.89 10.94
CA GLU A 123 1.08 9.93 10.92
C GLU A 123 0.35 9.97 12.27
N VAL A 124 0.33 11.15 12.88
CA VAL A 124 -0.41 11.43 14.11
C VAL A 124 -1.52 12.41 13.76
N ARG A 125 -2.74 11.89 13.67
CA ARG A 125 -3.97 12.68 13.52
C ARG A 125 -3.93 13.67 12.34
N GLY A 126 -3.47 13.24 11.16
CA GLY A 126 -3.39 14.07 9.96
C GLY A 126 -2.15 14.97 9.85
N THR A 127 -1.15 14.77 10.70
CA THR A 127 0.14 15.48 10.65
C THR A 127 1.31 14.52 10.82
N LEU A 128 2.45 14.86 10.26
CA LEU A 128 3.69 14.15 10.52
C LEU A 128 4.44 14.79 11.71
N PRO A 129 5.16 14.00 12.50
CA PRO A 129 6.02 14.54 13.55
C PRO A 129 7.08 15.48 12.97
N GLN A 130 7.01 16.76 13.33
CA GLN A 130 7.97 17.78 12.93
C GLN A 130 9.30 17.58 13.66
N ARG A 131 10.41 17.71 12.92
CA ARG A 131 11.77 17.63 13.46
C ARG A 131 12.14 18.90 14.25
N MET A 132 12.99 18.79 15.25
CA MET A 132 13.38 19.93 16.11
C MET A 132 14.08 21.04 15.34
N SER A 133 14.92 20.70 14.36
CA SER A 133 15.55 21.71 13.49
C SER A 133 14.52 22.54 12.74
N SER A 134 13.41 21.92 12.30
CA SER A 134 12.29 22.61 11.67
C SER A 134 11.51 23.47 12.67
N CYS A 135 11.24 22.96 13.88
CA CYS A 135 10.59 23.75 14.94
C CYS A 135 11.42 24.98 15.33
N LEU A 136 12.74 24.85 15.48
CA LEU A 136 13.63 25.97 15.81
C LEU A 136 13.69 27.00 14.67
N GLY A 137 13.75 26.55 13.42
CA GLY A 137 13.69 27.45 12.25
C GLY A 137 12.34 28.16 12.11
N ALA A 138 11.24 27.52 12.50
CA ALA A 138 9.92 28.17 12.54
C ALA A 138 9.83 29.18 13.69
N LEU A 139 10.36 28.84 14.87
CA LEU A 139 10.39 29.73 16.04
C LEU A 139 11.13 31.03 15.74
N GLU A 140 12.28 30.96 15.07
CA GLU A 140 13.04 32.14 14.64
C GLU A 140 12.17 33.10 13.82
N LYS A 141 11.44 32.58 12.83
CA LYS A 141 10.53 33.38 11.99
C LYS A 141 9.36 33.96 12.78
N PHE A 142 8.80 33.18 13.71
CA PHE A 142 7.65 33.60 14.51
C PHE A 142 7.97 34.66 15.56
N LEU A 143 9.22 34.70 16.05
CA LEU A 143 9.67 35.73 16.97
C LEU A 143 9.87 37.10 16.29
N THR A 144 10.01 37.13 14.96
CA THR A 144 10.28 38.34 14.17
C THR A 144 9.06 38.93 13.46
N GLN A 145 7.87 38.37 13.70
CA GLN A 145 6.62 38.76 13.04
C GLN A 145 5.61 39.29 14.06
N ASP A 146 4.54 39.94 13.59
CA ASP A 146 3.63 40.70 14.46
C ASP A 146 2.29 40.04 14.82
N GLU A 147 1.91 38.97 14.15
CA GLU A 147 0.69 38.21 14.41
C GLU A 147 0.69 37.57 15.82
N PRO A 148 -0.40 37.74 16.59
CA PRO A 148 -0.50 37.22 17.96
C PRO A 148 -0.62 35.69 18.02
N VAL A 149 -1.07 35.04 16.94
CA VAL A 149 -1.29 33.60 16.88
C VAL A 149 -0.78 33.06 15.55
N VAL A 150 0.14 32.10 15.60
CA VAL A 150 0.75 31.47 14.43
C VAL A 150 0.78 29.96 14.59
N ALA A 151 0.92 29.22 13.49
CA ALA A 151 0.91 27.75 13.50
C ALA A 151 2.11 27.16 12.75
N SER A 152 2.64 26.04 13.25
CA SER A 152 3.63 25.23 12.53
C SER A 152 3.31 23.75 12.70
N MET A 153 3.18 23.08 11.55
CA MET A 153 2.94 21.65 11.46
C MET A 153 3.52 21.12 10.15
N VAL A 154 3.79 19.83 10.10
CA VAL A 154 4.07 19.12 8.85
C VAL A 154 2.77 18.43 8.44
N VAL A 155 2.20 18.89 7.33
CA VAL A 155 1.03 18.25 6.72
C VAL A 155 1.50 16.92 6.16
N ALA A 156 0.82 15.82 6.51
CA ALA A 156 1.00 14.58 5.79
C ALA A 156 0.47 14.81 4.37
N GLU A 157 1.33 14.67 3.35
CA GLU A 157 0.88 14.80 1.95
C GLU A 157 -0.27 13.80 1.71
N GLU A 158 -1.42 14.31 1.25
CA GLU A 158 -2.36 13.45 0.54
C GLU A 158 -1.61 12.99 -0.71
N ASN A 159 -1.32 11.70 -0.82
CA ASN A 159 -0.84 11.15 -2.08
C ASN A 159 -1.92 11.41 -3.15
N GLU A 160 -1.75 12.47 -3.96
CA GLU A 160 -2.50 12.71 -5.20
C GLU A 160 -2.16 11.67 -6.31
N GLY A 161 -1.50 10.57 -5.95
CA GLY A 161 -1.30 9.41 -6.80
C GLY A 161 -1.40 8.14 -5.96
N GLY A 162 -2.57 7.50 -5.97
CA GLY A 162 -2.78 6.16 -5.43
C GLY A 162 -2.87 6.11 -3.90
N LYS A 163 -4.09 6.17 -3.38
CA LYS A 163 -4.41 5.52 -2.10
C LYS A 163 -3.85 4.10 -2.16
N LYS A 164 -2.83 3.80 -1.36
CA LYS A 164 -2.75 2.46 -0.78
C LYS A 164 -4.11 2.25 -0.14
N SER A 165 -4.92 1.34 -0.67
CA SER A 165 -6.17 0.96 -0.03
C SER A 165 -5.81 0.29 1.30
N GLU A 166 -5.62 1.10 2.36
CA GLU A 166 -5.67 0.56 3.71
C GLU A 166 -7.10 0.05 3.90
N ASN A 167 -7.24 -1.27 3.97
CA ASN A 167 -8.49 -1.95 4.28
C ASN A 167 -8.96 -1.51 5.68
N ILE A 168 -10.29 -1.48 5.89
CA ILE A 168 -10.93 -1.09 7.16
C ILE A 168 -10.30 -1.77 8.39
N VAL A 169 -9.85 -3.03 8.23
CA VAL A 169 -9.17 -3.83 9.26
C VAL A 169 -7.83 -3.21 9.65
N ASN A 170 -7.02 -2.77 8.69
CA ASN A 170 -5.71 -2.16 8.96
C ASN A 170 -5.86 -0.80 9.66
N THR A 171 -6.87 -0.02 9.27
CA THR A 171 -7.21 1.25 9.93
C THR A 171 -7.56 1.01 11.40
N VAL A 172 -8.42 0.03 11.68
CA VAL A 172 -8.80 -0.34 13.05
C VAL A 172 -7.61 -0.89 13.85
N MET A 173 -6.77 -1.74 13.25
CA MET A 173 -5.55 -2.26 13.90
C MET A 173 -4.60 -1.14 14.30
N ARG A 174 -4.41 -0.14 13.43
CA ARG A 174 -3.58 1.04 13.70
C ARG A 174 -4.11 1.85 14.87
N ILE A 175 -5.42 2.14 14.91
CA ILE A 175 -6.06 2.89 16.01
C ILE A 175 -5.92 2.13 17.33
N MET A 176 -6.02 0.80 17.30
CA MET A 176 -5.88 -0.05 18.49
C MET A 176 -4.41 -0.32 18.88
N GLY A 177 -3.43 0.11 18.08
CA GLY A 177 -2.01 -0.19 18.31
C GLY A 177 -1.67 -1.69 18.18
N ILE A 178 -2.46 -2.45 17.42
CA ILE A 178 -2.27 -3.88 17.20
C ILE A 178 -1.33 -4.08 16.02
N ALA A 179 -0.16 -4.68 16.26
CA ALA A 179 0.83 -4.94 15.22
C ALA A 179 0.55 -6.22 14.40
N ASP A 180 -0.09 -7.23 15.00
CA ASP A 180 -0.39 -8.50 14.35
C ASP A 180 -1.78 -9.03 14.73
N LEU A 181 -2.63 -9.21 13.72
CA LEU A 181 -3.99 -9.71 13.85
C LEU A 181 -4.04 -11.17 14.37
N LYS A 182 -3.00 -11.96 14.11
CA LYS A 182 -2.91 -13.37 14.56
C LYS A 182 -2.80 -13.49 16.07
N ALA A 183 -2.18 -12.52 16.74
CA ALA A 183 -2.00 -12.53 18.20
C ALA A 183 -3.32 -12.27 18.94
N VAL A 184 -4.28 -11.62 18.27
CA VAL A 184 -5.46 -11.03 18.91
C VAL A 184 -6.74 -11.80 18.60
N GLY A 185 -6.79 -12.48 17.45
CA GLY A 185 -7.88 -13.39 17.05
C GLY A 185 -9.12 -12.66 16.50
N MET A 186 -9.64 -13.14 15.37
CA MET A 186 -10.68 -12.46 14.58
C MET A 186 -12.05 -12.33 15.26
N HIS A 187 -12.35 -13.17 16.24
CA HIS A 187 -13.68 -13.27 16.86
C HIS A 187 -13.78 -12.59 18.24
N ARG A 188 -12.69 -12.02 18.77
CA ARG A 188 -12.74 -11.27 20.03
C ARG A 188 -13.33 -9.89 19.78
N SER A 189 -14.21 -9.45 20.68
CA SER A 189 -14.81 -8.11 20.55
C SER A 189 -13.79 -7.03 20.88
N PHE A 190 -13.90 -5.85 20.27
CA PHE A 190 -12.98 -4.74 20.56
C PHE A 190 -12.97 -4.35 22.04
N SER A 191 -14.10 -4.50 22.75
CA SER A 191 -14.17 -4.39 24.21
C SER A 191 -13.26 -5.38 24.96
N GLN A 192 -13.20 -6.65 24.52
CA GLN A 192 -12.31 -7.66 25.09
C GLN A 192 -10.84 -7.42 24.72
N LEU A 193 -10.60 -6.62 23.68
CA LEU A 193 -9.28 -6.21 23.23
C LEU A 193 -8.81 -4.89 23.86
N GLY A 194 -9.60 -4.32 24.77
CA GLY A 194 -9.22 -3.15 25.56
C GLY A 194 -9.49 -1.82 24.88
N ILE A 195 -10.42 -1.75 23.90
CA ILE A 195 -10.79 -0.45 23.32
C ILE A 195 -11.36 0.47 24.40
N ASP A 196 -10.76 1.65 24.56
CA ASP A 196 -11.24 2.67 25.48
C ASP A 196 -12.24 3.63 24.81
N SER A 197 -12.74 4.61 25.57
CA SER A 197 -13.73 5.55 25.06
C SER A 197 -13.16 6.54 24.02
N ILE A 198 -11.84 6.83 24.04
CA ILE A 198 -11.17 7.70 23.08
C ILE A 198 -10.97 6.94 21.77
N MET A 199 -10.39 5.74 21.83
CA MET A 199 -10.22 4.85 20.69
C MET A 199 -11.55 4.55 20.01
N THR A 200 -12.64 4.36 20.78
CA THR A 200 -13.98 4.14 20.22
C THR A 200 -14.45 5.33 19.38
N VAL A 201 -14.21 6.57 19.83
CA VAL A 201 -14.62 7.77 19.10
C VAL A 201 -13.71 8.03 17.90
N GLU A 202 -12.40 7.82 18.05
CA GLU A 202 -11.43 7.94 16.97
C GLU A 202 -11.71 6.92 15.86
N MET A 203 -12.01 5.67 16.24
CA MET A 203 -12.44 4.63 15.32
C MET A 203 -13.72 5.02 14.60
N LYS A 204 -14.76 5.49 15.32
CA LYS A 204 -15.99 5.96 14.70
C LYS A 204 -15.73 7.04 13.65
N GLN A 205 -15.03 8.11 14.02
CA GLN A 205 -14.77 9.24 13.14
C GLN A 205 -13.90 8.86 11.93
N THR A 206 -12.90 8.01 12.14
CA THR A 206 -12.02 7.54 11.07
C THR A 206 -12.79 6.67 10.09
N LEU A 207 -13.64 5.75 10.60
CA LEU A 207 -14.50 4.91 9.76
C LEU A 207 -15.56 5.71 9.00
N GLU A 208 -16.19 6.70 9.63
CA GLU A 208 -17.12 7.62 8.97
C GLU A 208 -16.42 8.45 7.88
N ARG A 209 -15.20 8.94 8.14
CA ARG A 209 -14.45 9.80 7.21
C ARG A 209 -13.85 9.04 6.03
N GLU A 210 -13.21 7.90 6.30
CA GLU A 210 -12.40 7.18 5.30
C GLU A 210 -13.23 6.14 4.52
N PHE A 211 -14.28 5.61 5.14
CA PHE A 211 -15.08 4.50 4.60
C PHE A 211 -16.58 4.79 4.55
N ASN A 212 -17.02 6.03 4.86
CA ASN A 212 -18.43 6.44 4.88
C ASN A 212 -19.33 5.53 5.76
N CYS A 213 -18.76 4.88 6.77
CA CYS A 213 -19.44 3.91 7.63
C CYS A 213 -20.09 4.59 8.83
N ASN A 214 -21.42 4.54 8.95
CA ASN A 214 -22.11 5.07 10.14
C ASN A 214 -22.35 3.95 11.18
N ILE A 215 -21.52 3.91 12.22
CA ILE A 215 -21.58 2.89 13.28
C ILE A 215 -21.73 3.57 14.63
N SER A 216 -22.65 3.08 15.47
CA SER A 216 -22.78 3.60 16.83
C SER A 216 -21.58 3.20 17.69
N THR A 217 -21.24 4.03 18.68
CA THR A 217 -20.15 3.73 19.64
C THR A 217 -20.43 2.49 20.48
N LYS A 218 -21.71 2.12 20.68
CA LYS A 218 -22.10 0.88 21.37
C LYS A 218 -21.85 -0.35 20.50
N ASP A 219 -22.11 -0.25 19.20
CA ASP A 219 -21.90 -1.34 18.25
C ASP A 219 -20.41 -1.55 18.00
N LEU A 220 -19.60 -0.48 17.92
CA LEU A 220 -18.14 -0.57 17.83
C LEU A 220 -17.52 -1.36 18.99
N ARG A 221 -18.00 -1.17 20.23
CA ARG A 221 -17.48 -1.94 21.38
C ARG A 221 -17.79 -3.44 21.30
N ARG A 222 -18.88 -3.81 20.63
CA ARG A 222 -19.30 -5.21 20.42
C ARG A 222 -18.75 -5.80 19.12
N MET A 223 -18.18 -4.97 18.26
CA MET A 223 -17.62 -5.35 16.97
C MET A 223 -16.42 -6.28 17.13
N THR A 224 -16.17 -7.11 16.12
CA THR A 224 -15.01 -8.00 16.01
C THR A 224 -14.32 -7.73 14.68
N PHE A 225 -13.06 -8.14 14.52
CA PHE A 225 -12.37 -8.02 13.23
C PHE A 225 -13.06 -8.84 12.12
N ALA A 226 -13.60 -10.02 12.45
CA ALA A 226 -14.39 -10.81 11.51
C ALA A 226 -15.62 -10.04 11.00
N ARG A 227 -16.38 -9.44 11.92
CA ARG A 227 -17.57 -8.67 11.56
C ARG A 227 -17.22 -7.38 10.82
N LEU A 228 -16.13 -6.73 11.18
CA LEU A 228 -15.64 -5.55 10.48
C LEU A 228 -15.26 -5.88 9.02
N GLN A 229 -14.65 -7.04 8.79
CA GLN A 229 -14.31 -7.54 7.46
C GLN A 229 -15.56 -7.94 6.65
N GLU A 230 -16.58 -8.53 7.29
CA GLU A 230 -17.88 -8.78 6.65
C GLU A 230 -18.58 -7.47 6.26
N MET A 231 -18.55 -6.47 7.14
CA MET A 231 -19.24 -5.19 6.96
C MET A 231 -18.50 -4.23 6.02
N GLU A 232 -17.21 -4.44 5.75
CA GLU A 232 -16.47 -3.74 4.69
C GLU A 232 -17.19 -3.86 3.34
N HIS A 233 -17.76 -5.04 3.06
CA HIS A 233 -18.53 -5.29 1.85
C HIS A 233 -19.91 -4.60 1.83
N GLU A 234 -20.46 -4.22 2.99
CA GLU A 234 -21.78 -3.60 3.14
C GLU A 234 -21.70 -2.06 3.20
N TRP A 235 -20.65 -1.50 3.80
CA TRP A 235 -20.54 -0.06 4.09
C TRP A 235 -19.84 0.78 3.02
N LEU A 236 -19.11 0.16 2.11
CA LEU A 236 -18.47 0.86 1.00
C LEU A 236 -19.44 1.53 0.03
N GLY A 237 -20.76 1.47 0.27
CA GLY A 237 -21.72 2.39 -0.35
C GLY A 237 -21.62 2.42 -1.87
N VAL A 238 -21.21 1.32 -2.49
CA VAL A 238 -21.28 1.15 -3.93
C VAL A 238 -22.78 1.09 -4.22
N GLU A 239 -23.30 2.13 -4.87
CA GLU A 239 -24.63 2.05 -5.49
C GLU A 239 -24.72 0.69 -6.17
N GLN A 240 -25.79 -0.06 -5.87
CA GLN A 240 -25.90 -1.42 -6.38
C GLN A 240 -25.61 -1.41 -7.89
N PRO A 241 -24.54 -2.09 -8.33
CA PRO A 241 -24.19 -2.11 -9.74
C PRO A 241 -25.41 -2.64 -10.50
N SER A 242 -25.85 -1.91 -11.52
CA SER A 242 -27.14 -2.11 -12.19
C SER A 242 -27.30 -3.51 -12.82
N SER A 243 -26.20 -4.26 -12.92
CA SER A 243 -26.16 -5.63 -13.41
C SER A 243 -25.19 -6.52 -12.59
N GLU A 244 -25.47 -7.82 -12.56
CA GLU A 244 -24.62 -8.87 -11.98
C GLU A 244 -23.17 -8.82 -12.52
N ILE A 245 -23.01 -8.32 -13.75
CA ILE A 245 -21.73 -8.17 -14.45
C ILE A 245 -20.85 -7.13 -13.75
N SER A 246 -21.42 -5.97 -13.43
CA SER A 246 -20.74 -4.87 -12.75
C SER A 246 -20.32 -5.27 -11.32
N ARG A 247 -21.12 -6.10 -10.63
CA ARG A 247 -20.78 -6.68 -9.32
C ARG A 247 -19.60 -7.66 -9.37
N ARG A 248 -19.49 -8.46 -10.43
CA ARG A 248 -18.42 -9.47 -10.60
C ARG A 248 -17.13 -8.90 -11.19
N ILE A 249 -17.21 -7.77 -11.91
CA ILE A 249 -16.04 -6.98 -12.34
C ILE A 249 -15.31 -6.40 -11.12
N ALA A 250 -16.07 -5.99 -10.09
CA ALA A 250 -15.52 -5.62 -8.80
C ALA A 250 -14.84 -6.79 -8.05
N GLU A 251 -15.31 -8.02 -8.28
CA GLU A 251 -14.67 -9.30 -7.91
C GLU A 251 -13.14 -9.35 -8.16
N LEU A 252 -12.71 -8.70 -9.25
CA LEU A 252 -11.42 -8.96 -9.89
C LEU A 252 -10.36 -7.86 -9.64
N TYR A 253 -10.68 -6.98 -8.70
CA TYR A 253 -9.82 -5.95 -8.13
C TYR A 253 -8.50 -6.48 -7.51
N PHE A 254 -8.46 -7.73 -7.04
CA PHE A 254 -7.41 -8.24 -6.15
C PHE A 254 -6.11 -8.76 -6.82
N TYR A 255 -6.04 -8.89 -8.16
CA TYR A 255 -5.04 -9.79 -8.77
C TYR A 255 -4.16 -9.24 -9.90
N MET A 256 -4.37 -8.02 -10.40
CA MET A 256 -3.50 -7.43 -11.43
C MET A 256 -2.73 -6.22 -10.88
N PRO A 257 -1.44 -6.33 -10.56
CA PRO A 257 -0.65 -5.17 -10.16
C PRO A 257 -0.45 -4.19 -11.31
N ASN A 258 -0.10 -2.95 -10.96
CA ASN A 258 0.00 -1.77 -11.82
C ASN A 258 0.61 -2.05 -13.20
N ILE A 259 -0.14 -1.74 -14.26
CA ILE A 259 0.40 -1.58 -15.63
C ILE A 259 1.07 -0.20 -15.79
N ALA A 260 0.95 0.66 -14.78
CA ALA A 260 1.36 2.06 -14.82
C ALA A 260 2.83 2.34 -14.43
N ASP A 261 3.70 1.33 -14.33
CA ASP A 261 5.14 1.57 -14.12
C ASP A 261 5.94 1.39 -15.42
N ASN A 262 6.60 2.48 -15.79
CA ASN A 262 7.55 2.69 -16.89
C ASN A 262 6.98 2.81 -18.32
N LEU A 263 6.57 4.03 -18.65
CA LEU A 263 6.46 4.56 -20.01
C LEU A 263 7.83 4.87 -20.66
N ALA A 264 8.96 4.74 -19.94
CA ALA A 264 10.21 5.35 -20.38
C ALA A 264 11.19 4.44 -21.13
N GLU A 265 11.27 3.12 -20.89
CA GLU A 265 12.30 2.27 -21.53
C GLU A 265 11.81 0.83 -21.72
N TYR A 266 11.37 0.48 -22.94
CA TYR A 266 11.07 -0.92 -23.28
C TYR A 266 12.34 -1.60 -23.79
N SER A 267 12.94 -2.43 -22.95
CA SER A 267 14.00 -3.37 -23.35
C SER A 267 13.42 -4.78 -23.44
N GLN A 268 13.75 -5.50 -24.52
CA GLN A 268 13.24 -6.87 -24.74
C GLN A 268 13.66 -7.86 -23.65
N ILE A 269 14.82 -7.64 -23.04
CA ILE A 269 15.34 -8.40 -21.90
C ILE A 269 15.90 -7.38 -20.91
N ILE A 270 15.56 -7.52 -19.63
CA ILE A 270 16.15 -6.72 -18.55
C ILE A 270 17.01 -7.60 -17.65
N ARG A 271 18.14 -7.08 -17.18
CA ARG A 271 18.92 -7.70 -16.10
C ARG A 271 18.35 -7.22 -14.78
N LEU A 272 17.84 -8.14 -13.95
CA LEU A 272 17.36 -7.80 -12.62
C LEU A 272 18.54 -7.64 -11.67
N LYS A 273 18.43 -6.72 -10.71
CA LYS A 273 19.46 -6.53 -9.68
C LYS A 273 19.49 -7.76 -8.76
N THR A 274 20.66 -8.38 -8.62
CA THR A 274 20.88 -9.54 -7.74
C THR A 274 22.04 -9.27 -6.77
N LEU A 275 22.42 -10.28 -5.98
CA LEU A 275 23.63 -10.21 -5.13
C LEU A 275 24.94 -10.31 -5.94
N VAL A 276 24.84 -10.59 -7.25
CA VAL A 276 25.98 -10.79 -8.16
C VAL A 276 26.20 -9.53 -9.00
N SER A 277 27.44 -9.04 -9.01
CA SER A 277 27.86 -7.91 -9.84
C SER A 277 27.97 -8.33 -11.31
N GLU A 278 27.95 -7.38 -12.24
CA GLU A 278 28.00 -7.71 -13.69
C GLU A 278 29.27 -8.44 -14.12
N THR A 279 30.37 -8.18 -13.42
CA THR A 279 31.70 -8.74 -13.71
C THR A 279 31.99 -10.05 -13.00
N ASP A 280 31.12 -10.46 -12.07
CA ASP A 280 31.34 -11.68 -11.29
C ASP A 280 31.09 -12.92 -12.16
N ILE A 281 31.78 -14.01 -11.88
CA ILE A 281 31.52 -15.30 -12.52
C ILE A 281 30.49 -16.04 -11.66
N ALA A 282 29.24 -16.11 -12.13
CA ALA A 282 28.17 -16.83 -11.46
C ALA A 282 27.25 -17.56 -12.45
N PRO A 283 26.41 -18.49 -12.00
CA PRO A 283 25.38 -19.11 -12.84
C PRO A 283 24.41 -18.08 -13.42
N LEU A 284 23.69 -18.46 -14.47
CA LEU A 284 22.66 -17.63 -15.11
C LEU A 284 21.28 -18.26 -14.92
N ALA A 285 20.31 -17.44 -14.52
CA ALA A 285 18.91 -17.81 -14.44
C ALA A 285 18.04 -16.90 -15.31
N ILE A 286 17.11 -17.51 -16.05
CA ILE A 286 16.08 -16.83 -16.83
C ILE A 286 14.83 -16.75 -15.96
N LEU A 287 14.36 -15.54 -15.70
CA LEU A 287 13.22 -15.26 -14.85
C LEU A 287 12.01 -14.88 -15.70
N LEU A 288 10.92 -15.65 -15.66
CA LEU A 288 9.73 -15.37 -16.45
C LEU A 288 8.62 -14.70 -15.62
N PRO A 289 8.13 -13.52 -16.06
CA PRO A 289 7.15 -12.73 -15.32
C PRO A 289 5.71 -13.26 -15.46
N GLY A 290 4.82 -12.70 -14.65
CA GLY A 290 3.38 -12.93 -14.74
C GLY A 290 2.76 -12.35 -16.02
N ILE A 291 1.42 -12.32 -16.08
CA ILE A 291 0.68 -12.05 -17.34
C ILE A 291 0.91 -10.66 -17.92
N ASN A 292 1.25 -9.69 -17.06
CA ASN A 292 1.61 -8.33 -17.45
C ASN A 292 2.89 -8.29 -18.29
N GLY A 293 3.75 -9.32 -18.19
CA GLY A 293 4.96 -9.44 -18.99
C GLY A 293 6.14 -8.60 -18.55
N THR A 294 6.07 -8.00 -17.35
CA THR A 294 7.13 -7.15 -16.80
C THR A 294 7.84 -7.77 -15.60
N GLY A 295 9.14 -7.53 -15.49
CA GLY A 295 9.99 -8.12 -14.43
C GLY A 295 9.84 -7.48 -13.04
N THR A 296 9.09 -6.39 -12.90
CA THR A 296 9.00 -5.58 -11.67
C THR A 296 8.58 -6.40 -10.44
N LEU A 297 7.63 -7.32 -10.60
CA LEU A 297 7.18 -8.18 -9.49
C LEU A 297 8.25 -9.19 -9.03
N LEU A 298 9.21 -9.51 -9.90
CA LEU A 298 10.29 -10.44 -9.60
C LEU A 298 11.48 -9.75 -8.94
N GLU A 299 11.53 -8.41 -8.89
CA GLU A 299 12.63 -7.67 -8.25
C GLU A 299 12.86 -8.06 -6.78
N PRO A 300 11.82 -8.22 -5.92
CA PRO A 300 12.04 -8.62 -4.53
C PRO A 300 12.63 -10.02 -4.38
N LEU A 301 12.37 -10.91 -5.34
CA LEU A 301 12.96 -12.25 -5.41
C LEU A 301 14.40 -12.14 -5.91
N ALA A 302 14.60 -11.46 -7.04
CA ALA A 302 15.88 -11.33 -7.73
C ALA A 302 16.95 -10.65 -6.87
N ALA A 303 16.58 -9.67 -6.05
CA ALA A 303 17.48 -8.90 -5.18
C ALA A 303 18.33 -9.77 -4.24
N PHE A 304 17.93 -11.01 -3.98
CA PHE A 304 18.61 -11.94 -3.08
C PHE A 304 19.11 -13.21 -3.79
N LEU A 305 19.05 -13.27 -5.12
CA LEU A 305 19.60 -14.37 -5.90
C LEU A 305 21.13 -14.26 -6.03
N ARG A 306 21.82 -15.40 -6.01
CA ARG A 306 23.28 -15.52 -6.16
C ARG A 306 23.68 -15.91 -7.59
N CYS A 307 23.01 -15.33 -8.58
CA CYS A 307 23.21 -15.61 -10.01
C CYS A 307 23.05 -14.33 -10.85
N HIS A 308 23.41 -14.40 -12.14
CA HIS A 308 22.93 -13.41 -13.12
C HIS A 308 21.47 -13.72 -13.44
N ALA A 309 20.56 -12.79 -13.16
CA ALA A 309 19.13 -12.95 -13.43
C ALA A 309 18.69 -12.08 -14.61
N TYR A 310 18.22 -12.71 -15.68
CA TYR A 310 17.69 -12.03 -16.87
C TYR A 310 16.20 -12.30 -17.02
N CYS A 311 15.41 -11.25 -17.21
CA CYS A 311 13.96 -11.33 -17.37
C CYS A 311 13.55 -10.89 -18.78
N PRO A 312 13.27 -11.83 -19.68
CA PRO A 312 12.51 -11.58 -20.90
C PRO A 312 11.24 -10.77 -20.62
N GLN A 313 11.01 -9.69 -21.37
CA GLN A 313 9.76 -8.92 -21.32
C GLN A 313 8.82 -9.40 -22.43
N TYR A 314 7.52 -9.50 -22.14
CA TYR A 314 6.55 -9.95 -23.15
C TYR A 314 6.19 -8.80 -24.08
N ASP A 315 6.25 -9.06 -25.39
CA ASP A 315 5.83 -8.09 -26.40
C ASP A 315 4.35 -7.77 -26.26
N ASP A 316 4.05 -6.47 -26.15
CA ASP A 316 2.68 -5.93 -26.06
C ASP A 316 1.80 -6.37 -27.23
N SER A 317 2.37 -6.91 -28.31
CA SER A 317 1.68 -7.41 -29.51
C SER A 317 1.39 -8.92 -29.47
N THR A 318 2.10 -9.68 -28.64
CA THR A 318 2.04 -11.15 -28.64
C THR A 318 0.91 -11.67 -27.74
N SER A 319 0.05 -12.49 -28.34
CA SER A 319 -1.23 -12.90 -27.74
C SER A 319 -1.30 -14.39 -27.40
N SER A 320 -0.52 -15.26 -28.04
CA SER A 320 -0.54 -16.70 -27.76
C SER A 320 0.66 -17.14 -26.91
N ILE A 321 0.47 -18.21 -26.13
CA ILE A 321 1.57 -18.84 -25.36
C ILE A 321 2.65 -19.36 -26.31
N GLU A 322 2.25 -19.88 -27.46
CA GLU A 322 3.14 -20.46 -28.47
C GLU A 322 4.06 -19.41 -29.09
N GLU A 323 3.50 -18.31 -29.59
CA GLU A 323 4.28 -17.20 -30.14
C GLU A 323 5.18 -16.58 -29.06
N LEU A 324 4.66 -16.42 -27.84
CA LEU A 324 5.41 -15.83 -26.74
C LEU A 324 6.62 -16.71 -26.36
N SER A 325 6.41 -18.02 -26.28
CA SER A 325 7.48 -18.97 -25.98
C SER A 325 8.54 -19.01 -27.08
N GLN A 326 8.14 -18.92 -28.35
CA GLN A 326 9.09 -18.85 -29.48
C GLN A 326 9.91 -17.57 -29.48
N GLN A 327 9.28 -16.43 -29.16
CA GLN A 327 9.98 -15.14 -29.03
C GLN A 327 11.00 -15.18 -27.89
N ILE A 328 10.59 -15.68 -26.73
CA ILE A 328 11.47 -15.82 -25.56
C ILE A 328 12.57 -16.83 -25.83
N LEU A 329 12.31 -17.91 -26.58
CA LEU A 329 13.34 -18.88 -26.96
C LEU A 329 14.51 -18.20 -27.70
N PHE A 330 14.21 -17.31 -28.66
CA PHE A 330 15.27 -16.58 -29.38
C PHE A 330 16.12 -15.73 -28.43
N GLN A 331 15.48 -15.08 -27.45
CA GLN A 331 16.14 -14.30 -26.41
C GLN A 331 17.01 -15.19 -25.50
N CYS A 332 16.48 -16.31 -25.03
CA CYS A 332 17.21 -17.26 -24.19
C CYS A 332 18.44 -17.83 -24.90
N LEU A 333 18.32 -18.20 -26.19
CA LEU A 333 19.44 -18.72 -26.98
C LEU A 333 20.55 -17.70 -27.22
N SER A 334 20.25 -16.39 -27.09
CA SER A 334 21.27 -15.33 -27.16
C SER A 334 22.05 -15.17 -25.84
N LEU A 335 21.47 -15.61 -24.72
CA LEU A 335 22.06 -15.53 -23.38
C LEU A 335 22.79 -16.82 -22.99
N LEU A 336 22.23 -17.97 -23.37
CA LEU A 336 22.74 -19.28 -22.98
C LEU A 336 23.91 -19.70 -23.89
N PRO A 337 25.07 -20.07 -23.32
CA PRO A 337 26.12 -20.73 -24.09
C PRO A 337 25.59 -22.02 -24.72
N LYS A 338 26.09 -22.37 -25.91
CA LYS A 338 25.67 -23.59 -26.61
C LYS A 338 25.80 -24.82 -25.71
N GLN A 339 24.69 -25.54 -25.53
CA GLN A 339 24.60 -26.78 -24.75
C GLN A 339 24.93 -26.63 -23.25
N ALA A 340 24.97 -25.40 -22.71
CA ALA A 340 25.05 -25.20 -21.27
C ALA A 340 23.72 -25.57 -20.58
N PRO A 341 23.75 -26.06 -19.34
CA PRO A 341 22.53 -26.28 -18.58
C PRO A 341 21.79 -24.95 -18.38
N PHE A 342 20.47 -24.95 -18.54
CA PHE A 342 19.66 -23.76 -18.28
C PHE A 342 19.01 -23.83 -16.89
N THR A 343 18.73 -22.65 -16.33
CA THR A 343 17.82 -22.50 -15.19
C THR A 343 16.72 -21.52 -15.55
N VAL A 344 15.47 -21.98 -15.54
CA VAL A 344 14.28 -21.14 -15.72
C VAL A 344 13.51 -21.07 -14.41
N VAL A 345 13.26 -19.86 -13.91
CA VAL A 345 12.43 -19.60 -12.73
C VAL A 345 11.24 -18.79 -13.18
N ALA A 346 10.03 -19.26 -12.92
CA ALA A 346 8.81 -18.66 -13.44
C ALA A 346 7.78 -18.44 -12.35
N HIS A 347 7.01 -17.36 -12.45
CA HIS A 347 5.94 -17.04 -11.50
C HIS A 347 4.60 -16.87 -12.22
N SER A 348 3.52 -17.41 -11.63
CA SER A 348 2.15 -17.18 -12.09
C SER A 348 1.95 -17.60 -13.56
N PHE A 349 1.42 -16.72 -14.41
CA PHE A 349 1.30 -16.95 -15.87
C PHE A 349 2.64 -17.33 -16.52
N GLY A 350 3.76 -16.80 -16.03
CA GLY A 350 5.09 -17.18 -16.51
C GLY A 350 5.35 -18.68 -16.41
N CYS A 351 4.73 -19.40 -15.47
CA CYS A 351 4.84 -20.85 -15.36
C CYS A 351 4.25 -21.57 -16.59
N VAL A 352 3.16 -21.05 -17.15
CA VAL A 352 2.52 -21.61 -18.35
C VAL A 352 3.45 -21.44 -19.56
N VAL A 353 4.03 -20.24 -19.70
CA VAL A 353 5.01 -19.92 -20.74
C VAL A 353 6.28 -20.75 -20.56
N ALA A 354 6.75 -20.91 -19.33
CA ALA A 354 7.97 -21.65 -19.00
C ALA A 354 7.88 -23.12 -19.42
N LEU A 355 6.74 -23.76 -19.18
CA LEU A 355 6.53 -25.16 -19.57
C LEU A 355 6.68 -25.35 -21.08
N HIS A 356 6.10 -24.47 -21.90
CA HIS A 356 6.26 -24.54 -23.35
C HIS A 356 7.67 -24.11 -23.80
N LEU A 357 8.24 -23.07 -23.21
CA LEU A 357 9.61 -22.65 -23.48
C LEU A 357 10.63 -23.76 -23.23
N VAL A 358 10.49 -24.49 -22.12
CA VAL A 358 11.42 -25.57 -21.76
C VAL A 358 11.31 -26.74 -22.75
N SER A 359 10.11 -27.12 -23.20
CA SER A 359 10.00 -28.16 -24.23
C SER A 359 10.66 -27.74 -25.55
N LEU A 360 10.60 -26.45 -25.89
CA LEU A 360 11.31 -25.89 -27.04
C LEU A 360 12.84 -25.90 -26.84
N LEU A 361 13.34 -25.53 -25.65
CA LEU A 361 14.77 -25.62 -25.32
C LEU A 361 15.29 -27.06 -25.41
N GLU A 362 14.53 -28.02 -24.89
CA GLU A 362 14.84 -29.45 -24.99
C GLU A 362 14.88 -29.96 -26.43
N SER A 363 13.98 -29.47 -27.29
CA SER A 363 14.00 -29.78 -28.73
C SER A 363 15.26 -29.25 -29.44
N LYS A 364 15.92 -28.25 -28.86
CA LYS A 364 17.20 -27.69 -29.32
C LYS A 364 18.42 -28.34 -28.67
N GLY A 365 18.21 -29.37 -27.85
CA GLY A 365 19.28 -30.14 -27.20
C GLY A 365 19.81 -29.51 -25.91
N TYR A 366 19.06 -28.58 -25.30
CA TYR A 366 19.38 -28.08 -23.96
C TYR A 366 18.70 -28.93 -22.89
N GLU A 367 19.35 -29.10 -21.76
CA GLU A 367 18.80 -29.75 -20.56
C GLU A 367 19.03 -28.81 -19.37
N GLY A 368 18.23 -28.93 -18.32
CA GLY A 368 18.38 -28.02 -17.20
C GLY A 368 17.34 -28.21 -16.12
N GLN A 369 16.99 -27.11 -15.47
CA GLN A 369 16.03 -27.07 -14.39
C GLN A 369 14.97 -25.99 -14.56
N LEU A 370 13.75 -26.33 -14.16
CA LEU A 370 12.58 -25.48 -14.18
C LEU A 370 12.02 -25.33 -12.77
N VAL A 371 11.93 -24.10 -12.28
CA VAL A 371 11.31 -23.76 -11.01
C VAL A 371 10.01 -23.00 -11.27
N LEU A 372 8.89 -23.58 -10.85
CA LEU A 372 7.55 -23.01 -11.00
C LEU A 372 7.07 -22.45 -9.67
N ILE A 373 6.82 -21.15 -9.59
CA ILE A 373 6.31 -20.46 -8.40
C ILE A 373 4.82 -20.18 -8.60
N ASP A 374 4.00 -20.95 -7.89
CA ASP A 374 2.55 -20.80 -7.82
C ASP A 374 1.81 -20.67 -9.17
N GLY A 375 2.11 -21.55 -10.13
CA GLY A 375 1.40 -21.54 -11.42
C GLY A 375 1.48 -22.86 -12.20
N SER A 376 0.41 -23.19 -12.91
CA SER A 376 0.33 -24.23 -13.93
C SER A 376 -0.85 -23.95 -14.88
N PRO A 377 -0.92 -24.58 -16.07
CA PRO A 377 -2.06 -24.45 -16.96
C PRO A 377 -3.39 -24.79 -16.28
N SER A 378 -3.47 -25.94 -15.58
CA SER A 378 -4.68 -26.39 -14.90
C SER A 378 -5.10 -25.46 -13.77
N VAL A 379 -4.14 -24.96 -12.97
CA VAL A 379 -4.45 -24.01 -11.89
C VAL A 379 -4.92 -22.68 -12.46
N PHE A 380 -4.29 -22.18 -13.52
CA PHE A 380 -4.68 -20.92 -14.15
C PHE A 380 -6.10 -21.02 -14.73
N LYS A 381 -6.39 -22.08 -15.49
CA LYS A 381 -7.75 -22.37 -16.01
C LYS A 381 -8.77 -22.43 -14.88
N LYS A 382 -8.51 -23.23 -13.84
CA LYS A 382 -9.42 -23.39 -12.69
C LYS A 382 -9.66 -22.07 -11.96
N GLN A 383 -8.63 -21.25 -11.77
CA GLN A 383 -8.76 -19.93 -11.14
C GLN A 383 -9.57 -18.97 -12.01
N LEU A 384 -9.35 -18.96 -13.33
CA LEU A 384 -10.15 -18.16 -14.25
C LEU A 384 -11.61 -18.62 -14.27
N SER A 385 -11.89 -19.92 -14.46
CA SER A 385 -13.26 -20.44 -14.50
C SER A 385 -14.01 -20.27 -13.18
N ALA A 386 -13.32 -20.30 -12.04
CA ALA A 386 -13.93 -20.06 -10.74
C ALA A 386 -14.26 -18.57 -10.49
N LYS A 387 -13.48 -17.66 -11.08
CA LYS A 387 -13.57 -16.21 -10.82
C LYS A 387 -14.32 -15.44 -11.92
N ILE A 388 -14.23 -15.90 -13.16
CA ILE A 388 -14.87 -15.29 -14.32
C ILE A 388 -16.19 -16.03 -14.59
N PRO A 389 -17.33 -15.41 -14.30
CA PRO A 389 -18.64 -15.95 -14.67
C PRO A 389 -18.70 -16.12 -16.18
N ASN A 390 -19.31 -17.20 -16.65
CA ASN A 390 -19.47 -17.46 -18.10
C ASN A 390 -18.15 -17.25 -18.86
N VAL A 391 -17.02 -17.75 -18.34
CA VAL A 391 -15.69 -17.64 -18.96
C VAL A 391 -15.66 -18.12 -20.43
N GLU A 392 -16.60 -18.98 -20.81
CA GLU A 392 -16.82 -19.49 -22.16
C GLU A 392 -17.50 -18.48 -23.11
N ASP A 393 -18.23 -17.48 -22.58
CA ASP A 393 -18.81 -16.41 -23.39
C ASP A 393 -17.71 -15.40 -23.75
N GLU A 394 -17.30 -15.45 -25.01
CA GLU A 394 -16.23 -14.61 -25.53
C GLU A 394 -16.49 -13.11 -25.35
N ARG A 395 -17.74 -12.65 -25.51
CA ARG A 395 -18.07 -11.23 -25.36
C ARG A 395 -17.95 -10.81 -23.91
N PHE A 396 -18.41 -11.67 -23.00
CA PHE A 396 -18.29 -11.43 -21.57
C PHE A 396 -16.82 -11.41 -21.15
N LEU A 397 -16.04 -12.42 -21.55
CA LEU A 397 -14.61 -12.53 -21.24
C LEU A 397 -13.83 -11.29 -21.73
N GLN A 398 -14.09 -10.83 -22.95
CA GLN A 398 -13.50 -9.60 -23.49
C GLN A 398 -13.82 -8.40 -22.59
N SER A 399 -15.09 -8.10 -22.37
CA SER A 399 -15.50 -6.95 -21.56
C SER A 399 -14.93 -7.03 -20.13
N TYR A 400 -14.91 -8.22 -19.55
CA TYR A 400 -14.40 -8.48 -18.21
C TYR A 400 -12.90 -8.19 -18.08
N VAL A 401 -12.08 -8.79 -18.96
CA VAL A 401 -10.63 -8.59 -18.97
C VAL A 401 -10.27 -7.14 -19.26
N LEU A 402 -10.87 -6.55 -20.30
CA LEU A 402 -10.55 -5.19 -20.73
C LEU A 402 -10.89 -4.16 -19.65
N THR A 403 -12.02 -4.32 -18.96
CA THR A 403 -12.40 -3.44 -17.84
C THR A 403 -11.39 -3.54 -16.69
N GLY A 404 -10.97 -4.77 -16.35
CA GLY A 404 -9.96 -5.00 -15.32
C GLY A 404 -8.61 -4.34 -15.62
N LEU A 405 -8.24 -4.24 -16.90
CA LEU A 405 -7.02 -3.56 -17.35
C LEU A 405 -7.19 -2.04 -17.40
N ALA A 406 -8.35 -1.54 -17.82
CA ALA A 406 -8.54 -0.11 -18.01
C ALA A 406 -8.52 0.72 -16.72
N ARG A 407 -8.73 0.09 -15.56
CA ARG A 407 -8.65 0.75 -14.24
C ARG A 407 -7.35 1.50 -13.96
N PHE A 408 -6.25 1.13 -14.63
CA PHE A 408 -4.96 1.78 -14.39
C PHE A 408 -4.90 3.22 -14.93
N TRP A 409 -5.82 3.60 -15.83
CA TRP A 409 -5.87 4.96 -16.38
C TRP A 409 -7.29 5.55 -16.45
N ILE A 410 -8.34 4.77 -16.14
CA ILE A 410 -9.72 5.26 -16.06
C ILE A 410 -10.12 5.42 -14.59
N PRO A 411 -10.58 6.60 -14.15
CA PRO A 411 -11.14 6.80 -12.81
C PRO A 411 -12.29 5.82 -12.53
N GLU A 412 -12.37 5.31 -11.30
CA GLU A 412 -13.33 4.26 -10.91
C GLU A 412 -14.79 4.63 -11.21
N ASP A 413 -15.19 5.87 -10.92
CA ASP A 413 -16.53 6.41 -11.20
C ASP A 413 -16.89 6.37 -12.70
N SER A 414 -15.89 6.52 -13.57
CA SER A 414 -16.07 6.44 -15.02
C SER A 414 -15.98 5.01 -15.55
N LEU A 415 -15.19 4.15 -14.89
CA LEU A 415 -14.92 2.79 -15.33
C LEU A 415 -16.20 1.94 -15.35
N MET A 416 -17.03 2.03 -14.31
CA MET A 416 -18.27 1.25 -14.22
C MET A 416 -19.27 1.60 -15.32
N GLY A 417 -19.48 2.90 -15.58
CA GLY A 417 -20.35 3.33 -16.67
C GLY A 417 -19.84 2.89 -18.05
N VAL A 418 -18.52 2.89 -18.25
CA VAL A 418 -17.93 2.43 -19.52
C VAL A 418 -18.03 0.91 -19.67
N ALA A 419 -17.80 0.15 -18.59
CA ALA A 419 -17.84 -1.30 -18.55
C ALA A 419 -19.16 -1.87 -19.04
N GLU A 420 -20.29 -1.27 -18.62
CA GLU A 420 -21.63 -1.68 -19.06
C GLU A 420 -21.81 -1.50 -20.57
N THR A 421 -21.26 -0.43 -21.14
CA THR A 421 -21.33 -0.17 -22.59
C THR A 421 -20.41 -1.07 -23.44
N LEU A 422 -19.46 -1.78 -22.83
CA LEU A 422 -18.57 -2.70 -23.58
C LEU A 422 -19.33 -3.93 -24.08
N LEU A 423 -20.41 -4.34 -23.39
CA LEU A 423 -21.22 -5.47 -23.81
C LEU A 423 -21.98 -5.18 -25.11
N ASP A 424 -22.36 -3.92 -25.34
CA ASP A 424 -23.05 -3.46 -26.54
C ASP A 424 -22.13 -3.37 -27.77
N CYS A 425 -20.81 -3.41 -27.58
CA CYS A 425 -19.85 -3.32 -28.67
C CYS A 425 -19.88 -4.58 -29.55
N ALA A 426 -19.76 -4.42 -30.86
CA ALA A 426 -19.84 -5.53 -31.81
C ALA A 426 -18.61 -6.44 -31.77
N ASN A 427 -17.42 -5.90 -31.47
CA ASN A 427 -16.15 -6.62 -31.54
C ASN A 427 -15.10 -6.06 -30.56
N LEU A 428 -13.96 -6.75 -30.46
CA LEU A 428 -12.85 -6.40 -29.57
C LEU A 428 -12.31 -4.98 -29.83
N GLU A 429 -12.13 -4.61 -31.10
CA GLU A 429 -11.59 -3.29 -31.49
C GLU A 429 -12.50 -2.15 -31.03
N GLU A 430 -13.82 -2.32 -31.14
CA GLU A 430 -14.77 -1.32 -30.64
C GLU A 430 -14.70 -1.20 -29.10
N ARG A 431 -14.60 -2.33 -28.38
CA ARG A 431 -14.43 -2.34 -26.91
C ARG A 431 -13.16 -1.61 -26.48
N VAL A 432 -12.03 -1.94 -27.11
CA VAL A 432 -10.74 -1.30 -26.87
C VAL A 432 -10.82 0.19 -27.19
N GLY A 433 -11.40 0.54 -28.35
CA GLY A 433 -11.60 1.93 -28.77
C GLY A 433 -12.39 2.78 -27.77
N ARG A 434 -13.40 2.21 -27.09
CA ARG A 434 -14.15 2.91 -26.02
C ARG A 434 -13.28 3.21 -24.81
N LEU A 435 -12.48 2.25 -24.35
CA LEU A 435 -11.59 2.43 -23.20
C LEU A 435 -10.44 3.40 -23.49
N LEU A 436 -9.94 3.42 -24.72
CA LEU A 436 -8.89 4.33 -25.15
C LEU A 436 -9.33 5.80 -25.18
N LYS A 437 -10.63 6.13 -25.14
CA LYS A 437 -11.10 7.52 -25.05
C LYS A 437 -10.61 8.22 -23.77
N PHE A 438 -10.36 7.45 -22.72
CA PHE A 438 -9.90 7.93 -21.41
C PHE A 438 -8.37 7.93 -21.28
N ALA A 439 -7.65 7.35 -22.25
CA ALA A 439 -6.20 7.31 -22.24
C ALA A 439 -5.57 8.62 -22.76
N PRO A 440 -4.43 9.06 -22.19
CA PRO A 440 -3.61 10.11 -22.77
C PRO A 440 -3.24 9.79 -24.24
N ASN A 441 -3.29 10.79 -25.12
CA ASN A 441 -3.08 10.59 -26.57
C ASN A 441 -1.77 9.86 -26.89
N GLU A 442 -0.70 10.19 -26.16
CA GLU A 442 0.64 9.63 -26.34
C GLU A 442 0.73 8.14 -25.96
N ALA A 443 -0.15 7.65 -25.09
CA ALA A 443 -0.16 6.27 -24.60
C ALA A 443 -1.18 5.36 -25.29
N LYS A 444 -2.06 5.91 -26.15
CA LYS A 444 -3.18 5.17 -26.76
C LYS A 444 -2.76 3.93 -27.55
N ASP A 445 -1.69 4.02 -28.35
CA ASP A 445 -1.24 2.87 -29.14
C ASP A 445 -0.73 1.73 -28.26
N ARG A 446 0.00 2.07 -27.19
CA ARG A 446 0.53 1.08 -26.25
C ARG A 446 -0.60 0.43 -25.45
N TYR A 447 -1.55 1.20 -24.91
CA TYR A 447 -2.70 0.62 -24.22
C TYR A 447 -3.57 -0.24 -25.13
N ARG A 448 -3.72 0.12 -26.42
CA ARG A 448 -4.40 -0.73 -27.40
C ARG A 448 -3.76 -2.12 -27.45
N LYS A 449 -2.44 -2.15 -27.61
CA LYS A 449 -1.64 -3.38 -27.69
C LYS A 449 -1.76 -4.20 -26.40
N ILE A 450 -1.53 -3.58 -25.23
CA ILE A 450 -1.61 -4.25 -23.92
C ILE A 450 -3.00 -4.87 -23.69
N LEU A 451 -4.07 -4.13 -24.00
CA LEU A 451 -5.44 -4.61 -23.87
C LEU A 451 -5.70 -5.84 -24.73
N ALA A 452 -5.34 -5.76 -26.02
CA ALA A 452 -5.54 -6.85 -26.97
C ALA A 452 -4.68 -8.07 -26.62
N SER A 453 -3.39 -7.90 -26.35
CA SER A 453 -2.48 -8.99 -26.04
C SER A 453 -2.77 -9.66 -24.72
N THR A 454 -3.13 -8.91 -23.67
CA THR A 454 -3.46 -9.50 -22.37
C THR A 454 -4.74 -10.34 -22.46
N TYR A 455 -5.77 -9.84 -23.15
CA TYR A 455 -6.95 -10.66 -23.45
C TYR A 455 -6.58 -11.91 -24.26
N GLY A 456 -5.77 -11.76 -25.30
CA GLY A 456 -5.27 -12.86 -26.10
C GLY A 456 -4.56 -13.92 -25.27
N ARG A 457 -3.68 -13.51 -24.34
CA ARG A 457 -2.93 -14.39 -23.44
C ARG A 457 -3.85 -15.16 -22.50
N ILE A 458 -4.87 -14.52 -21.93
CA ILE A 458 -5.88 -15.17 -21.10
C ILE A 458 -6.66 -16.21 -21.92
N LYS A 459 -7.11 -15.83 -23.13
CA LYS A 459 -7.82 -16.74 -24.04
C LYS A 459 -6.94 -17.93 -24.43
N SER A 460 -5.68 -17.69 -24.77
CA SER A 460 -4.70 -18.72 -25.09
C SER A 460 -4.52 -19.67 -23.91
N CYS A 461 -4.40 -19.18 -22.66
CA CYS A 461 -4.36 -20.03 -21.47
C CYS A 461 -5.60 -20.93 -21.30
N LEU A 462 -6.80 -20.39 -21.52
CA LEU A 462 -8.05 -21.17 -21.43
C LEU A 462 -8.07 -22.32 -22.44
N GLN A 463 -7.49 -22.10 -23.62
CA GLN A 463 -7.44 -23.05 -24.73
C GLN A 463 -6.16 -23.90 -24.76
N PHE A 464 -5.20 -23.63 -23.88
CA PHE A 464 -3.88 -24.24 -23.93
C PHE A 464 -3.92 -25.69 -23.44
N GLU A 465 -3.78 -26.64 -24.36
CA GLU A 465 -3.73 -28.08 -24.08
C GLU A 465 -2.33 -28.62 -24.42
N PRO A 466 -1.37 -28.59 -23.48
CA PRO A 466 0.00 -29.02 -23.76
C PRO A 466 0.07 -30.51 -24.06
N SER A 467 0.73 -30.86 -25.18
CA SER A 467 0.94 -32.24 -25.65
C SER A 467 2.37 -32.75 -25.47
N PHE A 468 3.27 -31.91 -24.94
CA PHE A 468 4.68 -32.22 -24.73
C PHE A 468 4.94 -32.84 -23.34
N LYS A 469 6.16 -33.38 -23.18
CA LYS A 469 6.71 -33.86 -21.91
C LYS A 469 8.04 -33.16 -21.63
N ILE A 470 8.23 -32.74 -20.38
CA ILE A 470 9.44 -32.09 -19.88
C ILE A 470 10.36 -33.14 -19.28
N ARG A 471 11.59 -33.20 -19.80
CA ARG A 471 12.65 -34.11 -19.32
C ARG A 471 13.50 -33.48 -18.22
N SER A 472 13.66 -32.16 -18.28
CA SER A 472 14.39 -31.34 -17.32
C SER A 472 13.79 -31.45 -15.92
N SER A 473 14.62 -31.24 -14.89
CA SER A 473 14.15 -31.36 -13.50
C SER A 473 13.17 -30.24 -13.17
N VAL A 474 12.02 -30.58 -12.59
CA VAL A 474 10.96 -29.59 -12.25
C VAL A 474 10.77 -29.50 -10.75
N THR A 475 10.85 -28.28 -10.21
CA THR A 475 10.48 -27.95 -8.83
C THR A 475 9.26 -27.04 -8.82
N LEU A 476 8.23 -27.43 -8.06
CA LEU A 476 7.03 -26.62 -7.81
C LEU A 476 7.08 -26.01 -6.41
N CYS A 477 7.03 -24.69 -6.35
CA CYS A 477 7.00 -23.90 -5.13
C CYS A 477 5.58 -23.35 -4.89
N LYS A 478 4.93 -23.80 -3.82
CA LYS A 478 3.54 -23.48 -3.49
C LYS A 478 3.44 -22.55 -2.28
N PRO A 479 2.63 -21.48 -2.30
CA PRO A 479 2.30 -20.73 -1.10
C PRO A 479 1.31 -21.49 -0.22
N THR A 480 1.39 -21.31 1.10
CA THR A 480 0.49 -21.96 2.07
C THR A 480 -0.98 -21.58 1.89
N GLN A 481 -1.25 -20.38 1.37
CA GLN A 481 -2.62 -19.90 1.09
C GLN A 481 -3.11 -20.22 -0.34
N SER A 482 -2.43 -21.11 -1.06
CA SER A 482 -2.89 -21.51 -2.39
C SER A 482 -4.22 -22.28 -2.34
N VAL A 483 -5.06 -22.04 -3.35
CA VAL A 483 -6.38 -22.66 -3.53
C VAL A 483 -6.27 -24.15 -3.96
N SER A 484 -5.09 -24.61 -4.43
CA SER A 484 -4.92 -25.96 -4.98
C SER A 484 -4.10 -26.90 -4.06
N ARG A 485 -4.71 -28.01 -3.65
CA ARG A 485 -4.10 -28.98 -2.71
C ARG A 485 -3.12 -29.98 -3.38
N GLU A 486 -3.27 -30.27 -4.67
CA GLU A 486 -2.43 -31.25 -5.41
C GLU A 486 -1.15 -30.63 -6.00
N ASP A 487 -0.37 -31.42 -6.77
CA ASP A 487 0.83 -31.05 -7.54
C ASP A 487 0.54 -30.11 -8.73
N TYR A 488 -0.60 -29.40 -8.72
CA TYR A 488 -1.03 -28.49 -9.81
C TYR A 488 -1.20 -29.19 -11.17
N GLU A 489 -1.33 -30.52 -11.17
CA GLU A 489 -1.41 -31.39 -12.35
C GLU A 489 -0.19 -31.34 -13.28
N ILE A 490 0.93 -30.74 -12.83
CA ILE A 490 2.15 -30.69 -13.64
C ILE A 490 2.83 -32.05 -13.77
N GLY A 491 2.49 -33.04 -12.91
CA GLY A 491 2.90 -34.44 -13.06
C GLY A 491 2.59 -35.02 -14.43
N LYS A 492 1.48 -34.59 -15.05
CA LYS A 492 1.08 -35.03 -16.39
C LYS A 492 1.98 -34.46 -17.49
N LEU A 493 2.79 -33.44 -17.21
CA LEU A 493 3.64 -32.76 -18.18
C LEU A 493 5.13 -33.09 -18.02
N CYS A 494 5.50 -33.89 -17.03
CA CYS A 494 6.90 -34.24 -16.75
C CYS A 494 7.15 -35.74 -16.99
N GLU A 495 8.37 -36.11 -17.40
CA GLU A 495 8.82 -37.51 -17.48
C GLU A 495 9.38 -38.00 -16.13
N GLY A 496 10.04 -37.11 -15.40
CA GLY A 496 10.66 -37.39 -14.10
C GLY A 496 9.81 -36.98 -12.89
N PRO A 497 10.25 -37.34 -11.66
CA PRO A 497 9.58 -36.92 -10.43
C PRO A 497 9.65 -35.41 -10.25
N ILE A 498 8.58 -34.83 -9.70
CA ILE A 498 8.46 -33.40 -9.44
C ILE A 498 8.74 -33.14 -7.96
N LEU A 499 9.67 -32.24 -7.68
CA LEU A 499 9.92 -31.79 -6.32
C LEU A 499 8.90 -30.71 -5.95
N THR A 500 8.01 -30.99 -5.01
CA THR A 500 7.04 -29.99 -4.52
C THR A 500 7.45 -29.48 -3.14
N LYS A 501 7.59 -28.17 -2.99
CA LYS A 501 7.86 -27.49 -1.71
C LYS A 501 6.79 -26.43 -1.42
N THR A 502 6.44 -26.28 -0.14
CA THR A 502 5.43 -25.31 0.32
C THR A 502 6.10 -24.24 1.16
N PHE A 503 5.72 -22.98 0.94
CA PHE A 503 6.30 -21.80 1.58
C PHE A 503 5.22 -20.90 2.15
N ASP A 504 5.49 -20.26 3.29
CA ASP A 504 4.55 -19.33 3.89
C ASP A 504 4.31 -18.09 3.01
N GLY A 505 3.04 -17.79 2.75
CA GLY A 505 2.65 -16.60 2.00
C GLY A 505 1.39 -16.78 1.15
N THR A 506 1.15 -15.77 0.33
CA THR A 506 0.13 -15.73 -0.73
C THR A 506 0.81 -15.75 -2.09
N HIS A 507 0.02 -15.80 -3.17
CA HIS A 507 0.51 -15.70 -4.55
C HIS A 507 1.55 -14.58 -4.78
N PHE A 508 1.38 -13.44 -4.11
CA PHE A 508 2.26 -12.27 -4.26
C PHE A 508 3.34 -12.21 -3.18
N THR A 509 3.03 -12.52 -1.92
CA THR A 509 4.00 -12.38 -0.83
C THR A 509 5.05 -13.49 -0.83
N VAL A 510 4.78 -14.62 -1.50
CA VAL A 510 5.72 -15.74 -1.61
C VAL A 510 7.03 -15.33 -2.30
N LEU A 511 7.01 -14.35 -3.20
CA LEU A 511 8.22 -13.83 -3.87
C LEU A 511 9.19 -13.11 -2.91
N LYS A 512 8.73 -12.75 -1.71
CA LYS A 512 9.55 -12.16 -0.63
C LYS A 512 9.93 -13.18 0.44
N ASN A 513 9.51 -14.44 0.30
CA ASN A 513 9.79 -15.47 1.27
C ASN A 513 11.27 -15.88 1.20
N ARG A 514 11.99 -15.76 2.34
CA ARG A 514 13.42 -16.05 2.41
C ARG A 514 13.77 -17.52 2.18
N GLU A 515 12.91 -18.44 2.64
CA GLU A 515 13.13 -19.88 2.47
C GLU A 515 12.95 -20.31 1.01
N LEU A 516 12.00 -19.69 0.30
CA LEU A 516 11.86 -19.84 -1.14
C LEU A 516 13.12 -19.38 -1.86
N ILE A 517 13.60 -18.18 -1.54
CA ILE A 517 14.78 -17.57 -2.16
C ILE A 517 16.02 -18.45 -1.93
N GLU A 518 16.25 -18.93 -0.71
CA GLU A 518 17.38 -19.83 -0.42
C GLU A 518 17.23 -21.16 -1.15
N THR A 519 16.02 -21.74 -1.22
CA THR A 519 15.77 -22.93 -2.04
C THR A 519 16.14 -22.70 -3.51
N ILE A 520 15.77 -21.55 -4.08
CA ILE A 520 16.09 -21.22 -5.48
C ILE A 520 17.60 -21.06 -5.66
N ASN A 521 18.29 -20.42 -4.72
CA ASN A 521 19.75 -20.32 -4.73
C ASN A 521 20.44 -21.69 -4.67
N GLU A 522 19.93 -22.62 -3.84
CA GLU A 522 20.43 -24.00 -3.79
C GLU A 522 20.25 -24.71 -5.13
N LEU A 523 19.08 -24.60 -5.74
CA LEU A 523 18.80 -25.20 -7.04
C LEU A 523 19.69 -24.62 -8.14
N ILE A 524 19.85 -23.30 -8.20
CA ILE A 524 20.71 -22.63 -9.20
C ILE A 524 22.17 -23.09 -9.09
N ASN A 525 22.68 -23.40 -7.89
CA ASN A 525 24.06 -23.87 -7.71
C ASN A 525 24.29 -25.33 -8.14
N LEU A 526 23.23 -26.09 -8.42
CA LEU A 526 23.33 -27.48 -8.89
C LEU A 526 23.51 -27.59 -10.41
N THR A 527 23.38 -26.47 -11.13
CA THR A 527 23.61 -26.33 -12.59
C THR A 527 24.88 -25.54 -12.86
#